data_AF-A0A914YG22-F1
#
_entry.id   AF-A0A914YG22-F1
#
_cell.length_a   1.000
_cell.length_b   1.000
_cell.length_c   1.000
_cell.angle_alpha   90.00
_cell.angle_beta   90.00
_cell.angle_gamma   90.00
#
_symmetry.space_group_name_H-M   'P 1'
#
loop_
_entity.id
_entity.type
_entity.pdbx_description
1 polymer ?
#
loop_
_entity_poly.entity_id
_entity_poly.type
_entity_poly.pdbx_seq_one_letter_code
_entity_poly.pdbx_strand_id
1 'polypeptide(L)'
;MFPKHTFFNVLILYLDIDECNLDPEICFTAGGNNNSICVNFEGGYECQSPCAAGFKASPIDGTCVDIDECELNTADCATGQECINTEGSFECQESCAKGYQPNNSGICQDIDECVTQPCKAPMTCKNLLGTFACVCPKGFPIINGTCEGLVVDSEHPVKVLDYSSDAQNCPAGYYFEKGKCEDTDECAFDAPCAYKCTNIPGSYQCECPNGYVVGENGVCVDVDECQFENACTGTELCFNELGSYSCLAKPCPRKFKFNLNTFQCVPTCTNCSSTPINLHLLPVRHGLPGETPLIRLTAHDHDGRVLRKSSFKIKTPTEFFLRPDSSGSATVLNKHMLTSGTRHQIAIHSISVSHDRKIKYKTDFLVFVSVSQYPF
;
A
#
# COMPACT_ATOMS: atom_id res chain seq x y z
N MET A 1 1.92 25.98 -7.80
CA MET A 1 0.79 26.49 -6.98
C MET A 1 -0.29 25.42 -7.01
N PHE A 2 -0.45 24.64 -5.94
CA PHE A 2 -1.20 23.38 -5.97
C PHE A 2 -2.68 23.56 -5.57
N PRO A 3 -3.64 22.93 -6.27
CA PRO A 3 -4.99 22.67 -5.77
C PRO A 3 -4.99 21.46 -4.80
N LYS A 4 -6.09 21.27 -4.05
CA LYS A 4 -6.14 20.39 -2.86
C LYS A 4 -6.81 19.03 -3.14
N HIS A 5 -6.36 17.99 -2.45
CA HIS A 5 -7.13 16.77 -2.25
C HIS A 5 -8.51 17.08 -1.62
N THR A 6 -9.55 16.36 -2.04
CA THR A 6 -10.91 16.52 -1.51
C THR A 6 -11.45 15.18 -1.00
N PHE A 7 -11.80 15.12 0.29
CA PHE A 7 -12.37 13.93 0.94
C PHE A 7 -13.92 14.02 0.94
N PHE A 8 -14.62 12.94 0.54
CA PHE A 8 -16.09 12.88 0.46
C PHE A 8 -16.68 11.62 1.10
N ASN A 9 -17.85 11.77 1.76
CA ASN A 9 -18.19 10.98 2.96
C ASN A 9 -19.70 11.12 3.39
N VAL A 10 -20.52 10.04 3.62
CA VAL A 10 -22.02 10.08 3.92
C VAL A 10 -22.64 8.86 4.74
N LEU A 11 -23.48 9.06 5.80
CA LEU A 11 -24.06 8.06 6.79
C LEU A 11 -25.56 7.65 6.56
N ILE A 12 -26.12 6.47 7.02
CA ILE A 12 -27.36 5.72 6.53
C ILE A 12 -28.13 4.65 7.50
N LEU A 13 -28.69 4.91 8.70
CA LEU A 13 -29.20 3.99 9.84
C LEU A 13 -29.62 2.46 9.76
N TYR A 14 -29.48 1.63 10.85
CA TYR A 14 -30.39 0.46 11.25
C TYR A 14 -30.21 -0.25 12.64
N LEU A 15 -30.91 -1.39 12.85
CA LEU A 15 -31.11 -2.31 14.01
C LEU A 15 -30.40 -3.70 13.79
N ASP A 16 -30.52 -4.60 14.78
CA ASP A 16 -29.83 -5.90 14.96
C ASP A 16 -30.51 -7.18 14.39
N ILE A 17 -29.76 -8.29 14.30
CA ILE A 17 -30.19 -9.66 13.86
C ILE A 17 -29.40 -10.72 14.65
N ASP A 18 -30.05 -11.80 15.10
CA ASP A 18 -29.39 -12.94 15.78
C ASP A 18 -28.81 -13.96 14.78
N GLU A 19 -27.48 -14.04 14.64
CA GLU A 19 -26.86 -15.00 13.72
C GLU A 19 -26.72 -16.42 14.29
N CYS A 20 -26.54 -16.61 15.60
CA CYS A 20 -26.38 -17.95 16.19
C CYS A 20 -27.66 -18.81 16.08
N ASN A 21 -28.84 -18.18 16.06
CA ASN A 21 -30.11 -18.84 15.74
C ASN A 21 -30.37 -19.02 14.24
N LEU A 22 -29.61 -18.34 13.37
CA LEU A 22 -29.76 -18.39 11.92
C LEU A 22 -28.90 -19.49 11.27
N ASP A 23 -27.69 -19.70 11.79
CA ASP A 23 -26.76 -20.76 11.38
C ASP A 23 -25.97 -21.32 12.59
N PRO A 24 -26.37 -22.47 13.15
CA PRO A 24 -25.67 -23.10 14.28
C PRO A 24 -24.25 -23.61 13.97
N GLU A 25 -23.86 -23.76 12.69
CA GLU A 25 -22.53 -24.24 12.29
C GLU A 25 -21.57 -23.09 11.87
N ILE A 26 -22.02 -21.84 12.04
CA ILE A 26 -21.29 -20.63 11.63
C ILE A 26 -19.89 -20.52 12.24
N CYS A 27 -19.69 -21.02 13.47
CA CYS A 27 -18.39 -21.03 14.13
C CYS A 27 -17.40 -22.08 13.59
N PHE A 28 -17.90 -23.17 13.01
CA PHE A 28 -17.06 -24.19 12.37
C PHE A 28 -16.60 -23.70 10.97
N THR A 29 -17.49 -23.07 10.22
CA THR A 29 -17.17 -22.53 8.88
C THR A 29 -16.36 -21.24 8.91
N ALA A 30 -16.40 -20.48 10.01
CA ALA A 30 -15.56 -19.30 10.25
C ALA A 30 -14.12 -19.62 10.70
N GLY A 31 -13.73 -20.90 10.80
CA GLY A 31 -12.37 -21.31 11.19
C GLY A 31 -12.17 -21.57 12.69
N GLY A 32 -13.23 -21.56 13.48
CA GLY A 32 -13.22 -22.11 14.84
C GLY A 32 -13.22 -23.64 14.82
N ASN A 33 -12.84 -24.25 15.95
CA ASN A 33 -12.96 -25.71 16.11
C ASN A 33 -14.41 -26.13 16.42
N ASN A 34 -14.67 -27.44 16.34
CA ASN A 34 -15.98 -28.07 16.59
C ASN A 34 -16.47 -28.00 18.06
N ASN A 35 -15.71 -27.38 18.97
CA ASN A 35 -16.10 -27.08 20.35
C ASN A 35 -16.29 -25.56 20.60
N SER A 36 -16.19 -24.71 19.57
CA SER A 36 -16.35 -23.25 19.72
C SER A 36 -17.81 -22.88 19.99
N ILE A 37 -18.07 -22.00 20.96
CA ILE A 37 -19.44 -21.63 21.36
C ILE A 37 -19.85 -20.32 20.68
N CYS A 38 -20.98 -20.34 19.95
CA CYS A 38 -21.58 -19.14 19.36
C CYS A 38 -22.33 -18.32 20.42
N VAL A 39 -22.02 -17.03 20.55
CA VAL A 39 -22.67 -16.10 21.47
C VAL A 39 -23.16 -14.88 20.68
N ASN A 40 -24.48 -14.66 20.65
CA ASN A 40 -25.10 -13.53 19.95
C ASN A 40 -25.24 -12.27 20.85
N PHE A 41 -25.09 -11.07 20.30
CA PHE A 41 -25.25 -9.78 20.98
C PHE A 41 -25.71 -8.66 20.01
N GLU A 42 -26.15 -7.50 20.54
CA GLU A 42 -26.68 -6.42 19.69
C GLU A 42 -25.61 -5.80 18.78
N GLY A 43 -25.52 -6.27 17.54
CA GLY A 43 -24.53 -5.90 16.53
C GLY A 43 -23.75 -7.07 15.91
N GLY A 44 -23.96 -8.32 16.35
CA GLY A 44 -23.38 -9.51 15.74
C GLY A 44 -23.15 -10.67 16.73
N TYR A 45 -22.38 -11.67 16.29
CA TYR A 45 -22.01 -12.84 17.09
C TYR A 45 -20.50 -12.96 17.31
N GLU A 46 -20.11 -13.67 18.37
CA GLU A 46 -18.74 -14.11 18.65
C GLU A 46 -18.67 -15.64 18.74
N CYS A 47 -17.58 -16.22 18.24
CA CYS A 47 -17.27 -17.63 18.38
C CYS A 47 -16.18 -17.81 19.43
N GLN A 48 -16.57 -18.10 20.67
CA GLN A 48 -15.64 -18.15 21.78
C GLN A 48 -14.83 -19.46 21.76
N SER A 49 -13.51 -19.31 21.84
CA SER A 49 -12.55 -20.41 21.94
C SER A 49 -12.69 -21.12 23.31
N PRO A 50 -12.56 -22.46 23.38
CA PRO A 50 -12.52 -23.18 24.66
C PRO A 50 -11.19 -23.00 25.42
N CYS A 51 -10.18 -22.34 24.85
CA CYS A 51 -8.89 -22.07 25.50
C CYS A 51 -8.91 -20.75 26.29
N ALA A 52 -8.04 -20.66 27.31
CA ALA A 52 -7.80 -19.42 28.04
C ALA A 52 -7.14 -18.34 27.17
N ALA A 53 -7.24 -17.07 27.58
CA ALA A 53 -6.48 -15.98 26.96
C ALA A 53 -4.97 -16.28 27.04
N GLY A 54 -4.23 -15.95 25.97
CA GLY A 54 -2.83 -16.35 25.79
C GLY A 54 -2.64 -17.73 25.15
N PHE A 55 -3.71 -18.52 24.91
CA PHE A 55 -3.60 -19.88 24.36
C PHE A 55 -4.44 -20.09 23.09
N LYS A 56 -3.88 -20.83 22.13
CA LYS A 56 -4.50 -21.28 20.88
C LYS A 56 -4.72 -22.80 20.90
N ALA A 57 -5.74 -23.29 20.20
CA ALA A 57 -5.96 -24.73 20.08
C ALA A 57 -4.97 -25.35 19.07
N SER A 58 -4.29 -26.41 19.50
CA SER A 58 -3.41 -27.27 18.69
C SER A 58 -4.18 -27.83 17.48
N PRO A 59 -3.66 -27.69 16.24
CA PRO A 59 -4.28 -28.26 15.04
C PRO A 59 -4.31 -29.79 14.98
N ILE A 60 -3.64 -30.48 15.91
CA ILE A 60 -3.44 -31.94 15.88
C ILE A 60 -4.42 -32.66 16.81
N ASP A 61 -4.64 -32.12 18.01
CA ASP A 61 -5.37 -32.76 19.10
C ASP A 61 -6.29 -31.82 19.89
N GLY A 62 -6.35 -30.54 19.51
CA GLY A 62 -7.20 -29.54 20.18
C GLY A 62 -6.71 -29.12 21.58
N THR A 63 -5.52 -29.55 22.02
CA THR A 63 -4.91 -29.08 23.27
C THR A 63 -4.63 -27.59 23.23
N CYS A 64 -4.81 -26.88 24.33
CA CYS A 64 -4.47 -25.46 24.40
C CYS A 64 -2.95 -25.31 24.53
N VAL A 65 -2.32 -24.72 23.52
CA VAL A 65 -0.89 -24.40 23.49
C VAL A 65 -0.69 -22.90 23.54
N ASP A 66 0.44 -22.50 24.10
CA ASP A 66 0.86 -21.10 24.27
C ASP A 66 0.93 -20.32 22.93
N ILE A 67 0.72 -19.01 23.00
CA ILE A 67 0.85 -18.10 21.85
C ILE A 67 2.14 -17.30 21.99
N ASP A 68 3.24 -17.79 21.41
CA ASP A 68 4.50 -17.05 21.36
C ASP A 68 4.36 -15.73 20.57
N GLU A 69 4.13 -14.62 21.27
CA GLU A 69 3.97 -13.30 20.65
C GLU A 69 5.30 -12.71 20.16
N CYS A 70 6.44 -13.27 20.59
CA CYS A 70 7.76 -12.86 20.14
C CYS A 70 8.08 -13.47 18.76
N GLU A 71 7.84 -14.77 18.54
CA GLU A 71 7.95 -15.39 17.20
C GLU A 71 6.97 -14.74 16.21
N LEU A 72 5.75 -14.45 16.64
CA LEU A 72 4.72 -13.83 15.81
C LEU A 72 4.93 -12.32 15.56
N ASN A 73 5.88 -11.69 16.24
CA ASN A 73 6.10 -10.23 16.21
C ASN A 73 4.83 -9.43 16.55
N THR A 74 4.03 -9.93 17.50
CA THR A 74 2.77 -9.31 17.99
C THR A 74 2.89 -8.68 19.38
N ALA A 75 4.02 -8.84 20.06
CA ALA A 75 4.30 -8.23 21.36
C ALA A 75 4.42 -6.70 21.28
N ASP A 76 3.72 -5.99 22.18
CA ASP A 76 3.67 -4.52 22.25
C ASP A 76 4.84 -3.95 23.09
N CYS A 77 6.07 -4.35 22.74
CA CYS A 77 7.29 -3.84 23.36
C CYS A 77 7.74 -2.50 22.73
N ALA A 78 8.36 -1.62 23.50
CA ALA A 78 8.88 -0.36 22.97
C ALA A 78 10.05 -0.60 22.01
N THR A 79 10.23 0.32 21.04
CA THR A 79 11.27 0.22 20.02
C THR A 79 12.66 0.03 20.64
N GLY A 80 13.32 -1.08 20.34
CA GLY A 80 14.63 -1.42 20.87
C GLY A 80 14.65 -2.15 22.21
N GLN A 81 13.51 -2.67 22.70
CA GLN A 81 13.46 -3.66 23.80
C GLN A 81 13.53 -5.10 23.26
N GLU A 82 13.99 -6.04 24.09
CA GLU A 82 13.97 -7.48 23.79
C GLU A 82 12.70 -8.15 24.33
N CYS A 83 12.04 -8.97 23.51
CA CYS A 83 10.82 -9.71 23.86
C CYS A 83 11.17 -11.07 24.47
N ILE A 84 10.50 -11.45 25.57
CA ILE A 84 10.60 -12.76 26.21
C ILE A 84 9.19 -13.37 26.24
N ASN A 85 9.00 -14.53 25.61
CA ASN A 85 7.73 -15.25 25.70
C ASN A 85 7.59 -15.94 27.08
N THR A 86 6.39 -15.94 27.64
CA THR A 86 6.03 -16.57 28.92
C THR A 86 4.68 -17.30 28.79
N GLU A 87 4.36 -18.21 29.70
CA GLU A 87 3.16 -19.04 29.57
C GLU A 87 1.86 -18.21 29.68
N GLY A 88 1.27 -17.91 28.52
CA GLY A 88 0.05 -17.12 28.33
C GLY A 88 0.23 -15.60 28.18
N SER A 89 1.45 -15.10 27.98
CA SER A 89 1.77 -13.66 27.79
C SER A 89 3.24 -13.45 27.38
N PHE A 90 3.62 -12.27 26.90
CA PHE A 90 5.02 -11.85 26.79
C PHE A 90 5.46 -10.93 27.95
N GLU A 91 6.77 -10.84 28.19
CA GLU A 91 7.46 -9.79 28.94
C GLU A 91 8.42 -9.02 28.03
N CYS A 92 8.59 -7.71 28.25
CA CYS A 92 9.56 -6.87 27.53
C CYS A 92 10.71 -6.49 28.46
N GLN A 93 11.97 -6.63 28.01
CA GLN A 93 13.12 -6.22 28.82
C GLN A 93 13.20 -4.69 28.98
N GLU A 94 13.36 -4.23 30.23
CA GLU A 94 13.68 -2.84 30.59
C GLU A 94 15.07 -2.41 30.07
N SER A 95 15.96 -3.36 29.78
CA SER A 95 17.24 -3.12 29.10
C SER A 95 17.08 -3.04 27.59
N CYS A 96 17.73 -2.04 26.98
CA CYS A 96 17.81 -1.93 25.53
C CYS A 96 18.50 -3.15 24.91
N ALA A 97 17.87 -3.68 23.85
CA ALA A 97 18.42 -4.75 23.03
C ALA A 97 19.74 -4.34 22.38
N LYS A 98 20.53 -5.34 21.99
CA LYS A 98 21.81 -5.12 21.30
C LYS A 98 21.60 -4.28 20.02
N GLY A 99 22.43 -3.25 19.84
CA GLY A 99 22.29 -2.25 18.77
C GLY A 99 21.57 -0.98 19.19
N TYR A 100 20.98 -0.95 20.40
CA TYR A 100 20.33 0.23 20.96
C TYR A 100 21.04 0.74 22.22
N GLN A 101 20.86 2.03 22.52
CA GLN A 101 21.34 2.70 23.72
C GLN A 101 20.20 3.49 24.37
N PRO A 102 20.10 3.58 25.71
CA PRO A 102 19.10 4.41 26.35
C PRO A 102 19.44 5.90 26.17
N ASN A 103 18.44 6.71 25.83
CA ASN A 103 18.57 8.16 25.83
C ASN A 103 18.34 8.76 27.24
N ASN A 104 18.41 10.09 27.36
CA ASN A 104 18.25 10.82 28.63
C ASN A 104 16.88 10.62 29.33
N SER A 105 15.91 9.95 28.69
CA SER A 105 14.60 9.61 29.23
C SER A 105 14.40 8.10 29.39
N GLY A 106 15.46 7.30 29.26
CA GLY A 106 15.42 5.82 29.34
C GLY A 106 14.88 5.12 28.08
N ILE A 107 14.43 5.87 27.06
CA ILE A 107 13.92 5.30 25.83
C ILE A 107 15.10 4.79 24.99
N CYS A 108 15.02 3.54 24.54
CA CYS A 108 16.01 2.95 23.65
C CYS A 108 16.00 3.64 22.29
N GLN A 109 17.12 4.25 21.94
CA GLN A 109 17.37 4.82 20.62
C GLN A 109 18.42 3.97 19.91
N ASP A 110 18.27 3.87 18.60
CA ASP A 110 19.20 3.18 17.71
C ASP A 110 20.63 3.75 17.81
N ILE A 111 21.65 2.90 17.69
CA ILE A 111 23.04 3.33 17.63
C ILE A 111 23.43 3.48 16.16
N ASP A 112 23.73 4.72 15.72
CA ASP A 112 24.26 4.93 14.37
C ASP A 112 25.68 4.37 14.26
N GLU A 113 25.77 3.14 13.79
CA GLU A 113 27.02 2.40 13.60
C GLU A 113 27.75 2.88 12.34
N CYS A 114 27.06 3.55 11.40
CA CYS A 114 27.71 4.23 10.27
C CYS A 114 28.48 5.49 10.69
N VAL A 115 28.07 6.16 11.77
CA VAL A 115 28.80 7.28 12.39
C VAL A 115 29.89 6.78 13.34
N THR A 116 29.61 5.75 14.14
CA THR A 116 30.53 5.30 15.21
C THR A 116 31.55 4.23 14.79
N GLN A 117 31.21 3.37 13.82
CA GLN A 117 32.07 2.29 13.30
C GLN A 117 31.94 2.15 11.75
N PRO A 118 32.23 3.23 10.98
CA PRO A 118 32.00 3.26 9.54
C PRO A 118 32.65 2.10 8.77
N CYS A 119 31.89 1.56 7.80
CA CYS A 119 32.36 0.54 6.87
C CYS A 119 33.65 0.95 6.14
N LYS A 120 34.54 -0.03 5.90
CA LYS A 120 35.75 0.18 5.08
C LYS A 120 35.35 0.47 3.64
N ALA A 121 35.89 1.53 3.05
CA ALA A 121 35.77 1.79 1.62
C ALA A 121 36.26 0.56 0.80
N PRO A 122 35.60 0.20 -0.32
CA PRO A 122 34.55 0.94 -1.03
C PRO A 122 33.10 0.63 -0.59
N MET A 123 32.88 -0.04 0.55
CA MET A 123 31.52 -0.39 1.00
C MET A 123 30.74 0.85 1.46
N THR A 124 29.48 0.95 1.04
CA THR A 124 28.55 1.96 1.56
C THR A 124 27.90 1.43 2.84
N CYS A 125 27.97 2.20 3.92
CA CYS A 125 27.26 1.87 5.15
C CYS A 125 25.77 2.24 5.03
N LYS A 126 24.90 1.34 5.50
CA LYS A 126 23.47 1.57 5.68
C LYS A 126 23.12 1.25 7.13
N ASN A 127 22.70 2.27 7.88
CA ASN A 127 22.21 2.10 9.24
C ASN A 127 20.80 1.48 9.19
N LEU A 128 20.53 0.50 10.04
CA LEU A 128 19.27 -0.24 10.16
C LEU A 128 18.87 -0.25 11.64
N LEU A 129 17.62 -0.60 11.94
CA LEU A 129 17.15 -0.61 13.33
C LEU A 129 17.79 -1.77 14.12
N GLY A 130 18.71 -1.44 15.02
CA GLY A 130 19.49 -2.36 15.86
C GLY A 130 20.74 -2.97 15.20
N THR A 131 21.12 -2.53 13.98
CA THR A 131 22.32 -3.03 13.30
C THR A 131 22.72 -2.18 12.08
N PHE A 132 23.84 -2.49 11.42
CA PHE A 132 24.25 -1.86 10.17
C PHE A 132 24.65 -2.87 9.10
N ALA A 133 24.43 -2.48 7.85
CA ALA A 133 24.85 -3.23 6.67
C ALA A 133 25.96 -2.48 5.92
N CYS A 134 27.13 -3.11 5.79
CA CYS A 134 28.13 -2.72 4.82
C CYS A 134 27.79 -3.32 3.45
N VAL A 135 27.33 -2.50 2.51
CA VAL A 135 26.88 -2.94 1.18
C VAL A 135 27.98 -2.67 0.15
N CYS A 136 28.38 -3.71 -0.58
CA CYS A 136 29.28 -3.57 -1.72
C CYS A 136 28.62 -2.85 -2.90
N PRO A 137 29.38 -2.17 -3.77
CA PRO A 137 28.87 -1.65 -5.03
C PRO A 137 28.16 -2.75 -5.85
N LYS A 138 27.09 -2.36 -6.54
CA LYS A 138 26.24 -3.21 -7.39
C LYS A 138 27.11 -4.02 -8.37
N GLY A 139 27.02 -5.35 -8.30
CA GLY A 139 27.82 -6.28 -9.10
C GLY A 139 28.96 -7.00 -8.34
N PHE A 140 29.34 -6.56 -7.13
CA PHE A 140 30.40 -7.18 -6.33
C PHE A 140 29.84 -7.98 -5.14
N PRO A 141 30.16 -9.28 -5.00
CA PRO A 141 29.75 -10.07 -3.84
C PRO A 141 30.61 -9.75 -2.59
N ILE A 142 29.98 -9.85 -1.41
CA ILE A 142 30.71 -9.86 -0.14
C ILE A 142 31.27 -11.27 0.07
N ILE A 143 32.60 -11.40 0.13
CA ILE A 143 33.31 -12.64 0.46
C ILE A 143 34.31 -12.33 1.58
N ASN A 144 34.27 -13.12 2.66
CA ASN A 144 35.12 -12.97 3.85
C ASN A 144 35.12 -11.56 4.52
N GLY A 145 34.02 -10.80 4.38
CA GLY A 145 33.90 -9.44 4.93
C GLY A 145 34.53 -8.34 4.05
N THR A 146 34.81 -8.65 2.79
CA THR A 146 35.36 -7.75 1.77
C THR A 146 34.60 -7.90 0.45
N CYS A 147 34.58 -6.85 -0.38
CA CYS A 147 34.07 -6.96 -1.75
C CYS A 147 35.14 -7.63 -2.62
N GLU A 148 34.91 -8.88 -3.05
CA GLU A 148 35.88 -9.60 -3.88
C GLU A 148 35.63 -9.32 -5.38
N GLY A 149 36.71 -9.24 -6.15
CA GLY A 149 36.75 -8.65 -7.50
C GLY A 149 37.77 -7.50 -7.65
N LEU A 150 38.29 -6.99 -6.53
CA LEU A 150 39.48 -6.14 -6.47
C LEU A 150 40.72 -6.99 -6.17
N VAL A 151 41.42 -7.46 -7.21
CA VAL A 151 42.72 -8.11 -7.06
C VAL A 151 43.82 -7.06 -7.11
N VAL A 152 44.67 -7.01 -6.08
CA VAL A 152 45.90 -6.22 -6.10
C VAL A 152 47.01 -7.09 -6.68
N ASP A 153 47.37 -6.84 -7.94
CA ASP A 153 48.64 -7.31 -8.52
C ASP A 153 49.27 -6.24 -9.42
N SER A 154 50.58 -6.38 -9.64
CA SER A 154 51.53 -5.29 -9.79
C SER A 154 51.65 -4.72 -11.21
N GLU A 155 50.90 -5.29 -12.17
CA GLU A 155 50.97 -4.93 -13.59
C GLU A 155 49.60 -4.50 -14.19
N HIS A 156 48.65 -4.08 -13.35
CA HIS A 156 47.30 -3.54 -13.68
C HIS A 156 46.30 -4.60 -14.22
N PRO A 157 44.96 -4.34 -14.32
CA PRO A 157 44.22 -3.11 -14.01
C PRO A 157 42.85 -3.28 -13.28
N VAL A 158 42.63 -2.56 -12.18
CA VAL A 158 41.29 -2.06 -11.79
C VAL A 158 41.43 -0.61 -11.32
N LYS A 159 40.49 0.26 -11.70
CA LYS A 159 40.47 1.67 -11.27
C LYS A 159 39.34 1.92 -10.29
N VAL A 160 39.71 2.36 -9.10
CA VAL A 160 38.81 3.07 -8.19
C VAL A 160 38.77 4.55 -8.61
N LEU A 161 37.65 5.23 -8.42
CA LEU A 161 37.55 6.68 -8.57
C LEU A 161 38.39 7.36 -7.50
N ASP A 162 39.56 7.86 -7.89
CA ASP A 162 40.47 8.56 -7.00
C ASP A 162 40.04 10.01 -6.81
N TYR A 163 39.40 10.32 -5.67
CA TYR A 163 39.13 11.69 -5.21
C TYR A 163 40.39 12.34 -4.60
N SER A 164 41.56 12.11 -5.22
CA SER A 164 42.80 12.82 -4.94
C SER A 164 42.83 14.18 -5.66
N SER A 165 43.50 15.15 -5.05
CA SER A 165 43.41 16.58 -5.37
C SER A 165 44.10 17.03 -6.67
N ASP A 166 44.50 16.11 -7.54
CA ASP A 166 45.14 16.36 -8.85
C ASP A 166 44.41 15.71 -10.04
N ALA A 167 43.16 15.26 -9.84
CA ALA A 167 42.29 14.84 -10.95
C ALA A 167 41.97 16.04 -11.87
N GLN A 168 42.60 16.08 -13.06
CA GLN A 168 42.59 17.28 -13.92
C GLN A 168 41.28 17.50 -14.69
N ASN A 169 40.26 17.94 -13.95
CA ASN A 169 39.15 18.77 -14.41
C ASN A 169 38.32 18.22 -15.60
N CYS A 170 37.95 16.94 -15.54
CA CYS A 170 36.89 16.41 -16.41
C CYS A 170 35.54 17.10 -16.12
N PRO A 171 34.65 17.26 -17.13
CA PRO A 171 33.29 17.74 -16.90
C PRO A 171 32.46 16.75 -16.05
N ALA A 172 31.36 17.23 -15.48
CA ALA A 172 30.37 16.34 -14.88
C ALA A 172 29.86 15.32 -15.91
N GLY A 173 29.57 14.09 -15.46
CA GLY A 173 29.23 12.96 -16.33
C GLY A 173 30.43 12.22 -16.94
N TYR A 174 31.67 12.61 -16.62
CA TYR A 174 32.88 11.94 -17.12
C TYR A 174 33.83 11.50 -15.99
N TYR A 175 34.53 10.39 -16.20
CA TYR A 175 35.62 9.91 -15.33
C TYR A 175 36.97 9.94 -16.05
N PHE A 176 38.08 10.08 -15.30
CA PHE A 176 39.40 10.22 -15.91
C PHE A 176 40.08 8.86 -16.14
N GLU A 177 40.24 8.48 -17.41
CA GLU A 177 40.95 7.26 -17.80
C GLU A 177 42.14 7.50 -18.73
N LYS A 178 43.34 7.06 -18.30
CA LYS A 178 44.55 6.91 -19.12
C LYS A 178 45.00 8.22 -19.83
N GLY A 179 44.76 9.38 -19.20
CA GLY A 179 45.12 10.69 -19.75
C GLY A 179 43.99 11.40 -20.49
N LYS A 180 42.77 10.84 -20.49
CA LYS A 180 41.59 11.35 -21.18
C LYS A 180 40.36 11.25 -20.27
N CYS A 181 39.35 12.08 -20.52
CA CYS A 181 38.03 11.91 -19.91
C CYS A 181 37.22 10.91 -20.75
N GLU A 182 36.72 9.86 -20.12
CA GLU A 182 35.80 8.89 -20.68
C GLU A 182 34.42 9.01 -20.02
N ASP A 183 33.41 8.55 -20.74
CA ASP A 183 31.99 8.75 -20.44
C ASP A 183 31.49 7.86 -19.29
N THR A 184 30.74 8.42 -18.33
CA THR A 184 30.21 7.66 -17.20
C THR A 184 28.85 7.06 -17.55
N ASP A 185 28.80 5.80 -17.98
CA ASP A 185 27.53 5.13 -18.31
C ASP A 185 26.67 4.90 -17.05
N GLU A 186 25.77 5.85 -16.74
CA GLU A 186 24.91 5.76 -15.56
C GLU A 186 23.83 4.68 -15.73
N CYS A 187 23.50 4.30 -16.97
CA CYS A 187 22.56 3.21 -17.26
C CYS A 187 23.12 1.84 -16.88
N ALA A 188 24.42 1.62 -17.10
CA ALA A 188 25.13 0.42 -16.67
C ALA A 188 25.39 0.40 -15.15
N PHE A 189 25.68 1.56 -14.55
CA PHE A 189 26.04 1.68 -13.15
C PHE A 189 24.80 1.72 -12.22
N ASP A 190 24.05 2.82 -12.22
CA ASP A 190 22.96 3.04 -11.28
C ASP A 190 21.61 2.53 -11.84
N ALA A 191 21.40 2.70 -13.15
CA ALA A 191 20.14 2.53 -13.88
C ALA A 191 19.03 3.50 -13.38
N PRO A 192 19.23 4.83 -13.49
CA PRO A 192 18.42 5.86 -12.84
C PRO A 192 17.02 6.10 -13.43
N CYS A 193 16.59 5.35 -14.44
CA CYS A 193 15.32 5.56 -15.13
C CYS A 193 14.29 4.46 -14.82
N ALA A 194 13.06 4.83 -14.52
CA ALA A 194 11.99 3.89 -14.12
C ALA A 194 11.48 2.96 -15.24
N TYR A 195 11.82 3.23 -16.51
CA TYR A 195 11.44 2.40 -17.66
C TYR A 195 12.60 2.09 -18.61
N LYS A 196 13.12 3.09 -19.32
CA LYS A 196 14.24 2.93 -20.26
C LYS A 196 15.29 4.02 -20.02
N CYS A 197 16.55 3.62 -19.99
CA CYS A 197 17.73 4.48 -19.88
C CYS A 197 18.56 4.37 -21.16
N THR A 198 19.04 5.50 -21.68
CA THR A 198 19.96 5.57 -22.82
C THR A 198 21.15 6.45 -22.44
N ASN A 199 22.35 5.88 -22.37
CA ASN A 199 23.57 6.63 -22.08
C ASN A 199 23.91 7.61 -23.23
N ILE A 200 24.36 8.82 -22.91
CA ILE A 200 24.76 9.86 -23.86
C ILE A 200 26.02 10.58 -23.35
N PRO A 201 26.92 11.11 -24.20
CA PRO A 201 28.17 11.71 -23.72
C PRO A 201 27.99 12.80 -22.64
N GLY A 202 28.34 12.46 -21.40
CA GLY A 202 28.26 13.30 -20.20
C GLY A 202 26.93 13.25 -19.43
N SER A 203 25.99 12.35 -19.75
CA SER A 203 24.72 12.17 -19.01
C SER A 203 23.92 10.93 -19.47
N TYR A 204 22.68 10.80 -18.99
CA TYR A 204 21.72 9.81 -19.49
C TYR A 204 20.42 10.47 -19.93
N GLN A 205 19.75 9.85 -20.89
CA GLN A 205 18.38 10.18 -21.25
C GLN A 205 17.43 9.07 -20.79
N CYS A 206 16.47 9.43 -19.92
CA CYS A 206 15.34 8.57 -19.61
C CYS A 206 14.26 8.68 -20.70
N GLU A 207 13.62 7.54 -20.97
CA GLU A 207 12.39 7.45 -21.75
C GLU A 207 11.31 6.72 -20.93
N CYS A 208 10.05 7.11 -21.15
CA CYS A 208 8.86 6.51 -20.56
C CYS A 208 7.96 5.94 -21.68
N PRO A 209 7.06 4.99 -21.36
CA PRO A 209 6.11 4.47 -22.35
C PRO A 209 5.04 5.52 -22.71
N ASN A 210 4.27 5.24 -23.76
CA ASN A 210 3.11 6.05 -24.14
C ASN A 210 2.14 6.22 -22.94
N GLY A 211 1.53 7.40 -22.80
CA GLY A 211 0.70 7.78 -21.65
C GLY A 211 1.49 8.30 -20.45
N TYR A 212 2.83 8.30 -20.49
CA TYR A 212 3.69 8.79 -19.41
C TYR A 212 4.72 9.82 -19.89
N VAL A 213 5.14 10.70 -18.99
CA VAL A 213 6.25 11.65 -19.15
C VAL A 213 7.33 11.43 -18.10
N VAL A 214 8.57 11.85 -18.39
CA VAL A 214 9.68 11.80 -17.43
C VAL A 214 9.49 12.92 -16.40
N GLY A 215 9.32 12.56 -15.14
CA GLY A 215 9.29 13.46 -13.99
C GLY A 215 10.68 13.63 -13.34
N GLU A 216 10.68 14.08 -12.09
CA GLU A 216 11.91 14.21 -11.30
C GLU A 216 12.57 12.83 -11.08
N ASN A 217 13.90 12.80 -11.04
CA ASN A 217 14.73 11.61 -10.79
C ASN A 217 14.41 10.39 -11.68
N GLY A 218 14.08 10.63 -12.96
CA GLY A 218 13.86 9.55 -13.94
C GLY A 218 12.58 8.71 -13.75
N VAL A 219 11.69 9.14 -12.85
CA VAL A 219 10.39 8.48 -12.60
C VAL A 219 9.41 8.79 -13.73
N CYS A 220 8.68 7.77 -14.20
CA CYS A 220 7.61 7.96 -15.17
C CYS A 220 6.32 8.40 -14.48
N VAL A 221 5.78 9.55 -14.89
CA VAL A 221 4.57 10.17 -14.35
C VAL A 221 3.46 10.12 -15.38
N ASP A 222 2.27 9.72 -14.94
CA ASP A 222 1.05 9.61 -15.74
C ASP A 222 0.63 10.95 -16.36
N VAL A 223 0.15 10.92 -17.60
CA VAL A 223 -0.39 12.09 -18.30
C VAL A 223 -1.91 12.07 -18.19
N ASP A 224 -2.49 12.94 -17.34
CA ASP A 224 -3.95 13.05 -17.22
C ASP A 224 -4.58 13.64 -18.49
N GLU A 225 -4.89 12.77 -19.45
CA GLU A 225 -5.40 13.20 -20.76
C GLU A 225 -6.80 13.82 -20.65
N CYS A 226 -7.53 13.57 -19.55
CA CYS A 226 -8.82 14.22 -19.29
C CYS A 226 -8.71 15.72 -18.97
N GLN A 227 -7.51 16.26 -18.76
CA GLN A 227 -7.28 17.72 -18.65
C GLN A 227 -7.21 18.43 -20.00
N PHE A 228 -7.14 17.71 -21.12
CA PHE A 228 -6.92 18.29 -22.46
C PHE A 228 -8.25 18.58 -23.17
N GLU A 229 -8.29 19.66 -23.95
CA GLU A 229 -9.49 20.00 -24.73
C GLU A 229 -9.81 18.91 -25.77
N ASN A 230 -11.05 18.43 -25.75
CA ASN A 230 -11.58 17.37 -26.63
C ASN A 230 -11.01 15.95 -26.38
N ALA A 231 -10.50 15.66 -25.18
CA ALA A 231 -10.09 14.31 -24.78
C ALA A 231 -11.17 13.24 -25.06
N CYS A 232 -12.43 13.55 -24.76
CA CYS A 232 -13.59 12.75 -25.16
C CYS A 232 -14.59 13.61 -25.96
N THR A 233 -15.55 12.98 -26.63
CA THR A 233 -16.66 13.74 -27.21
C THR A 233 -17.50 14.37 -26.08
N GLY A 234 -18.09 15.54 -26.33
CA GLY A 234 -18.85 16.32 -25.32
C GLY A 234 -20.12 15.67 -24.76
N THR A 235 -20.34 14.38 -25.00
CA THR A 235 -21.42 13.55 -24.43
C THR A 235 -20.91 12.38 -23.58
N GLU A 236 -19.59 12.22 -23.45
CA GLU A 236 -18.95 11.09 -22.79
C GLU A 236 -18.30 11.51 -21.47
N LEU A 237 -18.22 10.58 -20.52
CA LEU A 237 -17.46 10.77 -19.29
C LEU A 237 -16.02 10.29 -19.50
N CYS A 238 -15.05 11.20 -19.41
CA CYS A 238 -13.63 10.88 -19.39
C CYS A 238 -13.23 10.27 -18.04
N PHE A 239 -12.35 9.27 -18.08
CA PHE A 239 -11.76 8.60 -16.93
C PHE A 239 -10.26 8.45 -17.19
N ASN A 240 -9.41 9.04 -16.32
CA ASN A 240 -7.96 8.95 -16.46
C ASN A 240 -7.41 7.69 -15.80
N GLU A 241 -6.82 6.78 -16.58
CA GLU A 241 -6.27 5.51 -16.13
C GLU A 241 -4.74 5.52 -16.33
N LEU A 242 -3.98 4.80 -15.50
CA LEU A 242 -2.50 4.91 -15.49
C LEU A 242 -1.87 4.44 -16.82
N GLY A 243 -1.50 5.41 -17.65
CA GLY A 243 -0.98 5.25 -19.00
C GLY A 243 -1.99 5.32 -20.15
N SER A 244 -3.27 5.65 -19.88
CA SER A 244 -4.33 5.87 -20.89
C SER A 244 -5.64 6.33 -20.26
N TYR A 245 -6.28 7.34 -20.83
CA TYR A 245 -7.69 7.67 -20.58
C TYR A 245 -8.69 6.69 -21.23
N SER A 246 -9.95 6.78 -20.81
CA SER A 246 -11.09 6.16 -21.48
C SER A 246 -12.36 7.03 -21.47
N CYS A 247 -13.14 6.95 -22.54
CA CYS A 247 -14.39 7.71 -22.73
C CYS A 247 -15.60 6.78 -22.60
N LEU A 248 -16.48 7.00 -21.60
CA LEU A 248 -17.70 6.23 -21.43
C LEU A 248 -18.95 7.04 -21.82
N ALA A 249 -19.56 6.69 -22.96
CA ALA A 249 -20.84 7.24 -23.43
C ALA A 249 -22.07 6.81 -22.62
N LYS A 250 -21.96 5.72 -21.85
CA LYS A 250 -23.05 5.15 -21.03
C LYS A 250 -22.52 4.64 -19.69
N PRO A 251 -22.03 5.51 -18.79
CA PRO A 251 -21.44 5.08 -17.52
C PRO A 251 -22.49 4.65 -16.46
N CYS A 252 -23.78 4.81 -16.77
CA CYS A 252 -24.89 4.56 -15.85
C CYS A 252 -25.56 3.18 -16.05
N PRO A 253 -26.03 2.53 -14.97
CA PRO A 253 -26.85 1.32 -15.06
C PRO A 253 -28.15 1.52 -15.86
N ARG A 254 -28.75 0.41 -16.32
CA ARG A 254 -30.07 0.42 -16.99
C ARG A 254 -31.12 1.11 -16.08
N LYS A 255 -31.95 1.97 -16.67
CA LYS A 255 -32.92 2.88 -15.99
C LYS A 255 -32.31 4.09 -15.25
N PHE A 256 -31.04 4.42 -15.49
CA PHE A 256 -30.44 5.69 -15.06
C PHE A 256 -29.97 6.49 -16.30
N LYS A 257 -30.01 7.82 -16.20
CA LYS A 257 -29.43 8.76 -17.17
C LYS A 257 -28.29 9.52 -16.51
N PHE A 258 -27.22 9.76 -17.25
CA PHE A 258 -26.11 10.58 -16.78
C PHE A 258 -26.50 12.08 -16.81
N ASN A 259 -26.12 12.81 -15.76
CA ASN A 259 -26.23 14.26 -15.70
C ASN A 259 -24.83 14.87 -15.83
N LEU A 260 -24.55 15.44 -17.02
CA LEU A 260 -23.26 16.08 -17.34
C LEU A 260 -22.90 17.22 -16.38
N ASN A 261 -23.88 17.90 -15.76
CA ASN A 261 -23.63 19.02 -14.86
C ASN A 261 -23.29 18.61 -13.41
N THR A 262 -23.62 17.38 -13.01
CA THR A 262 -23.40 16.89 -11.62
C THR A 262 -22.64 15.58 -11.55
N PHE A 263 -22.13 15.07 -12.69
CA PHE A 263 -21.37 13.82 -12.83
C PHE A 263 -22.05 12.59 -12.20
N GLN A 264 -23.38 12.59 -12.16
CA GLN A 264 -24.20 11.61 -11.45
C GLN A 264 -25.16 10.86 -12.37
N CYS A 265 -25.43 9.61 -12.02
CA CYS A 265 -26.45 8.80 -12.65
C CYS A 265 -27.79 8.97 -11.92
N VAL A 266 -28.74 9.66 -12.55
CA VAL A 266 -30.06 9.99 -12.02
C VAL A 266 -31.11 8.96 -12.49
N PRO A 267 -31.98 8.41 -11.62
CA PRO A 267 -32.98 7.42 -12.02
C PRO A 267 -34.02 7.99 -12.99
N THR A 268 -34.40 7.22 -14.01
CA THR A 268 -35.36 7.65 -15.06
C THR A 268 -36.81 7.26 -14.77
N CYS A 269 -37.15 6.98 -13.50
CA CYS A 269 -38.47 6.48 -13.10
C CYS A 269 -39.19 7.47 -12.18
N THR A 270 -40.50 7.64 -12.41
CA THR A 270 -41.34 8.70 -11.82
C THR A 270 -41.64 8.56 -10.32
N ASN A 271 -41.43 7.37 -9.74
CA ASN A 271 -41.72 7.08 -8.32
C ASN A 271 -40.61 6.21 -7.67
N CYS A 272 -39.35 6.46 -8.05
CA CYS A 272 -38.18 5.77 -7.48
C CYS A 272 -37.57 6.54 -6.31
N SER A 273 -36.80 5.83 -5.45
CA SER A 273 -35.87 6.47 -4.50
C SER A 273 -34.98 7.45 -5.26
N SER A 274 -35.04 8.74 -4.91
CA SER A 274 -34.42 9.84 -5.66
C SER A 274 -32.90 9.98 -5.42
N THR A 275 -32.25 8.87 -5.10
CA THR A 275 -30.83 8.78 -4.76
C THR A 275 -30.00 8.58 -6.02
N PRO A 276 -29.20 9.56 -6.48
CA PRO A 276 -28.32 9.37 -7.63
C PRO A 276 -27.22 8.36 -7.30
N ILE A 277 -26.78 7.63 -8.32
CA ILE A 277 -25.59 6.76 -8.22
C ILE A 277 -24.37 7.62 -8.57
N ASN A 278 -23.40 7.66 -7.65
CA ASN A 278 -22.11 8.33 -7.87
C ASN A 278 -21.12 7.38 -8.57
N LEU A 279 -20.16 7.94 -9.28
CA LEU A 279 -19.15 7.22 -10.05
C LEU A 279 -17.77 7.60 -9.54
N HIS A 280 -16.93 6.61 -9.26
CA HIS A 280 -15.55 6.80 -8.82
C HIS A 280 -14.63 5.95 -9.69
N LEU A 281 -13.44 6.47 -9.98
CA LEU A 281 -12.36 5.72 -10.59
C LEU A 281 -11.22 5.59 -9.57
N LEU A 282 -10.61 4.42 -9.55
CA LEU A 282 -9.37 4.14 -8.85
C LEU A 282 -8.39 3.51 -9.86
N PRO A 283 -7.51 4.32 -10.48
CA PRO A 283 -6.46 3.78 -11.32
C PRO A 283 -5.36 3.19 -10.40
N VAL A 284 -4.90 1.98 -10.71
CA VAL A 284 -3.94 1.23 -9.88
C VAL A 284 -2.82 0.64 -10.72
N ARG A 285 -1.68 0.40 -10.07
CA ARG A 285 -0.46 -0.09 -10.71
C ARG A 285 -0.53 -1.59 -10.98
N HIS A 286 0.27 -2.06 -11.93
CA HIS A 286 0.39 -3.49 -12.18
C HIS A 286 0.99 -4.23 -10.97
N GLY A 287 0.61 -5.50 -10.78
CA GLY A 287 1.30 -6.40 -9.85
C GLY A 287 0.95 -6.22 -8.37
N LEU A 288 -0.09 -5.45 -8.02
CA LEU A 288 -0.56 -5.35 -6.64
C LEU A 288 -0.96 -6.74 -6.10
N PRO A 289 -0.33 -7.25 -5.02
CA PRO A 289 -0.56 -8.60 -4.51
C PRO A 289 -1.98 -8.74 -3.90
N GLY A 290 -2.40 -9.98 -3.65
CA GLY A 290 -3.65 -10.25 -2.93
C GLY A 290 -3.69 -9.54 -1.56
N GLU A 291 -4.89 -9.14 -1.15
CA GLU A 291 -5.16 -8.35 0.05
C GLU A 291 -4.50 -6.96 0.12
N THR A 292 -4.13 -6.36 -1.02
CA THR A 292 -3.70 -4.95 -1.03
C THR A 292 -4.88 -4.04 -0.67
N PRO A 293 -4.75 -3.11 0.30
CA PRO A 293 -5.77 -2.11 0.57
C PRO A 293 -5.81 -1.05 -0.53
N LEU A 294 -6.94 -0.96 -1.26
CA LEU A 294 -7.05 -0.14 -2.48
C LEU A 294 -7.75 1.21 -2.24
N ILE A 295 -8.92 1.20 -1.58
CA ILE A 295 -9.67 2.42 -1.27
C ILE A 295 -10.44 2.28 0.04
N ARG A 296 -10.29 3.26 0.94
CA ARG A 296 -11.04 3.36 2.20
C ARG A 296 -12.31 4.18 2.01
N LEU A 297 -13.43 3.61 2.42
CA LEU A 297 -14.77 4.18 2.35
C LEU A 297 -15.18 4.66 3.76
N THR A 298 -15.52 5.94 3.94
CA THR A 298 -15.73 6.53 5.27
C THR A 298 -17.03 7.36 5.37
N ALA A 299 -17.67 7.26 6.54
CA ALA A 299 -18.80 8.09 6.99
C ALA A 299 -18.46 9.57 7.26
N HIS A 300 -19.13 10.60 6.71
CA HIS A 300 -19.21 11.97 7.31
C HIS A 300 -20.61 12.63 7.07
N ASP A 301 -20.96 13.78 7.70
CA ASP A 301 -22.26 14.52 7.50
C ASP A 301 -22.14 15.69 6.50
N HIS A 302 -23.24 16.42 6.30
CA HIS A 302 -23.25 17.76 5.71
C HIS A 302 -22.29 18.74 6.42
N ASP A 303 -22.00 18.52 7.70
CA ASP A 303 -21.01 19.26 8.50
C ASP A 303 -19.59 18.65 8.41
N GLY A 304 -19.40 17.55 7.69
CA GLY A 304 -18.08 16.94 7.49
C GLY A 304 -17.45 16.28 8.73
N ARG A 305 -18.22 15.84 9.74
CA ARG A 305 -17.72 15.07 10.90
C ARG A 305 -17.73 13.56 10.62
N VAL A 306 -16.75 12.77 11.10
CA VAL A 306 -16.74 11.31 10.87
C VAL A 306 -17.97 10.62 11.50
N LEU A 307 -18.61 9.76 10.71
CA LEU A 307 -19.90 9.17 10.98
C LEU A 307 -19.81 7.65 11.16
N ARG A 308 -19.66 7.29 12.43
CA ARG A 308 -18.95 6.08 12.90
C ARG A 308 -19.70 4.75 12.90
N LYS A 309 -20.94 4.69 12.43
CA LYS A 309 -21.74 3.44 12.45
C LYS A 309 -21.93 2.83 11.06
N SER A 310 -21.01 3.05 10.11
CA SER A 310 -21.16 2.61 8.72
C SER A 310 -20.78 1.16 8.45
N SER A 311 -21.60 0.56 7.59
CA SER A 311 -21.46 -0.71 6.90
C SER A 311 -21.43 -0.41 5.40
N PHE A 312 -20.61 -1.16 4.67
CA PHE A 312 -20.51 -1.11 3.22
C PHE A 312 -20.66 -2.55 2.71
N LYS A 313 -21.40 -2.76 1.62
CA LYS A 313 -21.62 -4.08 1.02
C LYS A 313 -21.46 -4.00 -0.50
N ILE A 314 -20.66 -4.90 -1.07
CA ILE A 314 -20.54 -5.07 -2.52
C ILE A 314 -21.82 -5.77 -3.01
N LYS A 315 -22.44 -5.25 -4.07
CA LYS A 315 -23.71 -5.71 -4.67
C LYS A 315 -23.53 -6.72 -5.82
N THR A 316 -22.31 -6.89 -6.32
CA THR A 316 -21.98 -7.72 -7.49
C THR A 316 -20.90 -8.74 -7.13
N PRO A 317 -20.93 -9.97 -7.68
CA PRO A 317 -19.78 -10.87 -7.61
C PRO A 317 -18.56 -10.19 -8.24
N THR A 318 -17.47 -10.10 -7.47
CA THR A 318 -16.22 -9.46 -7.90
C THR A 318 -15.00 -10.12 -7.28
N GLU A 319 -13.83 -9.88 -7.86
CA GLU A 319 -12.51 -10.27 -7.34
C GLU A 319 -12.03 -9.38 -6.17
N PHE A 320 -12.92 -8.53 -5.64
CA PHE A 320 -12.67 -7.65 -4.51
C PHE A 320 -13.55 -8.04 -3.31
N PHE A 321 -13.12 -7.62 -2.12
CA PHE A 321 -13.87 -7.75 -0.86
C PHE A 321 -13.75 -6.47 -0.03
N LEU A 322 -14.53 -6.38 1.05
CA LEU A 322 -14.50 -5.26 2.00
C LEU A 322 -14.02 -5.77 3.36
N ARG A 323 -12.97 -5.14 3.90
CA ARG A 323 -12.54 -5.29 5.30
C ARG A 323 -13.13 -4.11 6.10
N PRO A 324 -14.14 -4.31 6.95
CA PRO A 324 -14.68 -3.24 7.79
C PRO A 324 -13.66 -2.81 8.86
N ASP A 325 -13.85 -1.62 9.40
CA ASP A 325 -13.03 -1.02 10.45
C ASP A 325 -13.96 -0.53 11.58
N SER A 326 -13.51 -0.77 12.82
CA SER A 326 -14.04 -0.24 14.09
C SER A 326 -14.56 1.21 14.04
N SER A 327 -13.96 2.07 13.21
CA SER A 327 -14.36 3.48 13.05
C SER A 327 -15.67 3.68 12.28
N GLY A 328 -16.31 2.62 11.77
CA GLY A 328 -17.41 2.74 10.81
C GLY A 328 -16.91 3.19 9.43
N SER A 329 -15.77 2.62 9.01
CA SER A 329 -15.24 2.69 7.65
C SER A 329 -15.16 1.28 7.08
N ALA A 330 -14.91 1.13 5.78
CA ALA A 330 -14.51 -0.15 5.20
C ALA A 330 -13.50 0.06 4.07
N THR A 331 -12.48 -0.80 3.99
CA THR A 331 -11.48 -0.75 2.93
C THR A 331 -11.81 -1.81 1.87
N VAL A 332 -11.80 -1.44 0.60
CA VAL A 332 -11.85 -2.37 -0.54
C VAL A 332 -10.46 -2.96 -0.75
N LEU A 333 -10.38 -4.28 -0.89
CA LEU A 333 -9.15 -5.01 -1.20
C LEU A 333 -9.40 -6.01 -2.34
N ASN A 334 -8.35 -6.34 -3.10
CA ASN A 334 -8.37 -7.41 -4.09
C ASN A 334 -8.13 -8.78 -3.44
N LYS A 335 -8.80 -9.83 -3.92
CA LYS A 335 -8.63 -11.23 -3.45
C LYS A 335 -7.36 -11.88 -4.00
N HIS A 336 -6.98 -11.51 -5.23
CA HIS A 336 -5.87 -12.09 -5.98
C HIS A 336 -5.06 -10.97 -6.62
N MET A 337 -3.82 -11.27 -7.04
CA MET A 337 -2.94 -10.29 -7.67
C MET A 337 -3.57 -9.71 -8.93
N LEU A 338 -3.56 -8.38 -9.06
CA LEU A 338 -4.24 -7.70 -10.18
C LEU A 338 -3.42 -7.81 -11.48
N THR A 339 -4.06 -8.31 -12.53
CA THR A 339 -3.47 -8.51 -13.87
C THR A 339 -3.53 -7.22 -14.70
N SER A 340 -2.60 -7.05 -15.64
CA SER A 340 -2.48 -5.83 -16.44
C SER A 340 -3.63 -5.65 -17.44
N GLY A 341 -4.09 -4.41 -17.62
CA GLY A 341 -5.08 -4.06 -18.63
C GLY A 341 -6.51 -4.53 -18.33
N THR A 342 -6.79 -5.00 -17.11
CA THR A 342 -8.16 -5.33 -16.69
C THR A 342 -8.83 -4.11 -16.06
N ARG A 343 -10.08 -3.86 -16.46
CA ARG A 343 -10.96 -2.90 -15.80
C ARG A 343 -12.11 -3.61 -15.10
N HIS A 344 -12.20 -3.42 -13.79
CA HIS A 344 -13.21 -4.02 -12.94
C HIS A 344 -14.25 -2.96 -12.54
N GLN A 345 -15.50 -3.40 -12.33
CA GLN A 345 -16.59 -2.54 -11.86
C GLN A 345 -17.19 -3.12 -10.58
N ILE A 346 -17.08 -2.38 -9.48
CA ILE A 346 -17.56 -2.78 -8.15
C ILE A 346 -18.78 -1.92 -7.81
N ALA A 347 -19.96 -2.52 -7.74
CA ALA A 347 -21.15 -1.83 -7.24
C ALA A 347 -21.19 -1.90 -5.71
N ILE A 348 -21.25 -0.76 -5.03
CA ILE A 348 -21.22 -0.68 -3.55
C ILE A 348 -22.47 0.02 -3.02
N HIS A 349 -23.02 -0.53 -1.94
CA HIS A 349 -24.09 0.05 -1.13
C HIS A 349 -23.57 0.36 0.28
N SER A 350 -23.98 1.48 0.88
CA SER A 350 -23.64 1.80 2.28
C SER A 350 -24.86 1.95 3.20
N ILE A 351 -24.67 1.65 4.51
CA ILE A 351 -25.68 1.69 5.59
C ILE A 351 -25.06 2.10 6.94
N SER A 352 -25.57 3.10 7.67
CA SER A 352 -24.88 3.69 8.85
C SER A 352 -25.70 4.52 9.90
N VAL A 353 -25.69 4.26 11.22
CA VAL A 353 -26.52 5.01 12.23
C VAL A 353 -26.13 6.50 12.45
N SER A 354 -27.07 7.46 12.30
CA SER A 354 -26.92 8.94 12.52
C SER A 354 -26.34 9.33 13.89
N HIS A 355 -25.66 10.49 13.99
CA HIS A 355 -25.12 11.01 15.26
C HIS A 355 -26.18 11.02 16.38
N ASP A 356 -27.39 11.50 16.07
CA ASP A 356 -28.55 11.54 16.96
C ASP A 356 -29.43 10.27 16.94
N ARG A 357 -29.01 9.25 16.16
CA ARG A 357 -29.68 7.98 15.86
C ARG A 357 -31.08 8.04 15.24
N LYS A 358 -31.45 9.11 14.51
CA LYS A 358 -32.76 9.27 13.83
C LYS A 358 -32.76 9.19 12.31
N ILE A 359 -31.66 9.49 11.61
CA ILE A 359 -31.68 9.71 10.14
C ILE A 359 -31.05 8.56 9.36
N LYS A 360 -31.86 7.97 8.47
CA LYS A 360 -31.52 6.89 7.53
C LYS A 360 -31.52 7.43 6.09
N TYR A 361 -30.39 8.00 5.65
CA TYR A 361 -30.12 8.37 4.26
C TYR A 361 -30.07 7.09 3.36
N LYS A 362 -29.64 7.09 2.09
CA LYS A 362 -29.21 5.86 1.34
C LYS A 362 -28.28 6.23 0.18
N THR A 363 -27.20 5.48 -0.01
CA THR A 363 -26.19 5.74 -1.06
C THR A 363 -25.81 4.46 -1.79
N ASP A 364 -25.79 4.56 -3.12
CA ASP A 364 -25.25 3.57 -4.05
C ASP A 364 -24.18 4.26 -4.91
N PHE A 365 -23.10 3.56 -5.21
CA PHE A 365 -22.03 4.07 -6.07
C PHE A 365 -21.33 2.95 -6.84
N LEU A 366 -20.69 3.31 -7.95
CA LEU A 366 -19.82 2.42 -8.71
C LEU A 366 -18.37 2.85 -8.48
N VAL A 367 -17.51 1.91 -8.13
CA VAL A 367 -16.06 2.07 -8.18
C VAL A 367 -15.55 1.30 -9.39
N PHE A 368 -14.96 2.01 -10.35
CA PHE A 368 -14.17 1.41 -11.42
C PHE A 368 -12.73 1.29 -10.94
N VAL A 369 -12.15 0.09 -11.03
CA VAL A 369 -10.71 -0.12 -10.83
C VAL A 369 -10.11 -0.40 -12.19
N SER A 370 -9.10 0.36 -12.60
CA SER A 370 -8.34 0.05 -13.83
C SER A 370 -6.89 -0.21 -13.50
N VAL A 371 -6.35 -1.31 -14.01
CA VAL A 371 -5.01 -1.80 -13.69
C VAL A 371 -4.06 -1.48 -14.85
N SER A 372 -3.05 -0.66 -14.57
CA SER A 372 -2.03 -0.28 -15.55
C SER A 372 -1.34 -1.50 -16.18
N GLN A 373 -0.74 -1.27 -17.35
CA GLN A 373 0.24 -2.19 -17.92
C GLN A 373 1.59 -2.13 -17.18
N TYR A 374 1.87 -1.06 -16.43
CA TYR A 374 3.17 -0.76 -15.83
C TYR A 374 3.13 -0.74 -14.28
N PRO A 375 4.27 -0.96 -13.60
CA PRO A 375 4.32 -1.07 -12.13
C PRO A 375 4.50 0.26 -11.38
N PHE A 376 4.67 1.38 -12.11
CA PHE A 376 4.99 2.71 -11.55
C PHE A 376 3.79 3.66 -11.47
#